data_AF-A0A8R7RBY2-F1
#
_entry.id   AF-A0A8R7RBY2-F1
#
_cell.length_a   1.000
_cell.length_b   1.000
_cell.length_c   1.000
_cell.angle_alpha   90.00
_cell.angle_beta   90.00
_cell.angle_gamma   90.00
#
_symmetry.space_group_name_H-M   'P 1'
#
loop_
_entity.id
_entity.type
_entity.pdbx_description
1 polymer ?
#
loop_
_entity_poly.entity_id
_entity_poly.type
_entity_poly.pdbx_seq_one_letter_code
_entity_poly.pdbx_strand_id
1 'polypeptide(L)'
;MIPSWTEAGVRLAVARFFNLYISIGNLILIEEGGSVFSFGKACDKCRVKSVMRVHDPLFYWKIATEGNLGLAEAYINGCFSFLDKREGLLNLILILIANRDDRRNRRIARKGF
;
A
#
# COMPACT_ATOMS: atom_id res chain seq x y z
N MET A 1 10.84 12.21 -8.81
CA MET A 1 11.00 11.19 -9.87
C MET A 1 10.19 11.55 -11.11
N ILE A 2 10.80 11.46 -12.31
CA ILE A 2 10.11 11.50 -13.61
C ILE A 2 10.09 10.07 -14.14
N PRO A 3 8.94 9.37 -14.13
CA PRO A 3 8.88 7.97 -14.55
C PRO A 3 9.00 7.83 -16.07
N SER A 4 9.67 6.78 -16.52
CA SER A 4 9.55 6.26 -17.88
C SER A 4 8.12 5.76 -18.14
N TRP A 5 7.77 5.54 -19.41
CA TRP A 5 6.44 5.04 -19.80
C TRP A 5 6.09 3.70 -19.16
N THR A 6 7.07 2.80 -19.06
CA THR A 6 6.88 1.48 -18.43
C THR A 6 6.66 1.62 -16.92
N GLU A 7 7.45 2.45 -16.25
CA GLU A 7 7.26 2.76 -14.82
C GLU A 7 5.91 3.42 -14.54
N ALA A 8 5.47 4.34 -15.41
CA ALA A 8 4.15 4.95 -15.29
C ALA A 8 3.02 3.90 -15.41
N GLY A 9 3.16 2.94 -16.33
CA GLY A 9 2.21 1.83 -16.49
C GLY A 9 2.16 0.92 -15.26
N VAL A 10 3.30 0.51 -14.72
CA VAL A 10 3.37 -0.34 -13.53
C VAL A 10 2.87 0.39 -12.29
N ARG A 11 3.26 1.66 -12.13
CA ARG A 11 2.73 2.53 -11.06
C ARG A 11 1.21 2.61 -11.11
N LEU A 12 0.62 2.79 -12.29
CA LEU A 12 -0.84 2.80 -12.46
C LEU A 12 -1.46 1.45 -12.06
N ALA A 13 -0.86 0.34 -12.46
CA ALA A 13 -1.34 -1.00 -12.12
C ALA A 13 -1.33 -1.23 -10.58
N VAL A 14 -0.23 -0.89 -9.91
CA VAL A 14 -0.11 -0.99 -8.45
C VAL A 14 -1.07 -0.04 -7.73
N ALA A 15 -1.21 1.20 -8.20
CA ALA A 15 -2.16 2.14 -7.62
C ALA A 15 -3.61 1.64 -7.73
N ARG A 16 -3.99 1.04 -8.87
CA ARG A 16 -5.30 0.40 -9.04
C ARG A 16 -5.47 -0.80 -8.11
N PHE A 17 -4.43 -1.62 -7.96
CA PHE A 17 -4.44 -2.74 -7.02
C PHE A 17 -4.70 -2.26 -5.59
N PHE A 18 -3.97 -1.25 -5.10
CA PHE A 18 -4.20 -0.69 -3.78
C PHE A 18 -5.58 -0.08 -3.62
N ASN A 19 -6.08 0.63 -4.64
CA ASN A 19 -7.43 1.20 -4.60
C ASN A 19 -8.53 0.13 -4.50
N LEU A 20 -8.31 -1.06 -5.07
CA LEU A 20 -9.27 -2.17 -4.99
C LEU A 20 -9.22 -2.90 -3.64
N TYR A 21 -8.06 -2.95 -2.98
CA TYR A 21 -7.83 -3.82 -1.83
C TYR A 21 -7.64 -3.11 -0.50
N ILE A 22 -7.35 -1.80 -0.50
CA ILE A 22 -7.20 -0.99 0.71
C ILE A 22 -8.39 -0.05 0.82
N SER A 23 -9.34 -0.42 1.70
CA SER A 23 -10.54 0.36 1.99
C SER A 23 -10.65 0.78 3.46
N ILE A 24 -10.04 0.02 4.37
CA ILE A 24 -10.03 0.25 5.83
C ILE A 24 -8.65 0.73 6.26
N GLY A 25 -8.61 1.78 7.10
CA GLY A 25 -7.37 2.50 7.41
C GLY A 25 -6.94 3.38 6.23
N ASN A 26 -5.81 4.08 6.35
CA ASN A 26 -5.37 4.98 5.27
C ASN A 26 -3.88 4.81 4.96
N LEU A 27 -3.60 4.37 3.73
CA LEU A 27 -2.25 4.30 3.16
C LEU A 27 -2.04 5.48 2.25
N ILE A 28 -1.01 6.28 2.52
CA ILE A 28 -0.61 7.42 1.69
C ILE A 28 0.78 7.16 1.09
N LEU A 29 0.91 7.32 -0.21
CA LEU A 29 2.20 7.30 -0.92
C LEU A 29 2.57 8.73 -1.29
N ILE A 30 3.80 9.12 -1.00
CA ILE A 30 4.39 10.38 -1.43
C ILE A 30 5.58 10.04 -2.30
N GLU A 31 5.51 10.36 -3.58
CA GLU A 31 6.65 10.22 -4.50
C GLU A 31 7.55 11.45 -4.39
N GLU A 32 8.86 11.30 -4.64
CA GLU A 32 9.79 12.44 -4.67
C GLU A 32 9.40 13.54 -5.68
N GLY A 33 8.58 13.22 -6.69
CA GLY A 33 8.04 14.20 -7.63
C GLY A 33 6.90 15.06 -7.08
N GLY A 34 6.51 14.86 -5.81
CA GLY A 34 5.40 15.57 -5.17
C GLY A 34 4.03 14.93 -5.41
N SER A 35 3.93 13.91 -6.25
CA SER A 35 2.70 13.13 -6.42
C SER A 35 2.29 12.48 -5.10
N VAL A 36 1.00 12.58 -4.78
CA VAL A 36 0.43 11.94 -3.59
C VAL A 36 -0.70 11.00 -3.99
N PHE A 37 -0.62 9.76 -3.53
CA PHE A 37 -1.71 8.77 -3.65
C PHE A 37 -2.24 8.47 -2.25
N SER A 38 -3.56 8.35 -2.11
CA SER A 38 -4.19 7.98 -0.85
C SER A 38 -5.22 6.89 -1.09
N PHE A 39 -5.09 5.79 -0.36
CA PHE A 39 -5.96 4.61 -0.46
C PHE A 39 -6.64 4.33 0.87
N GLY A 40 -7.92 3.98 0.82
CA GLY A 40 -8.75 3.77 2.00
C GLY A 40 -8.97 5.03 2.83
N LYS A 41 -9.76 4.89 3.90
CA LYS A 41 -10.01 5.94 4.89
C LYS A 41 -9.94 5.35 6.30
N ALA A 42 -9.28 6.07 7.21
CA ALA A 42 -9.29 5.74 8.63
C ALA A 42 -10.73 5.81 9.17
N CYS A 43 -11.14 4.78 9.92
CA CYS A 43 -12.48 4.63 10.45
C CYS A 43 -12.43 3.84 11.77
N ASP A 44 -13.59 3.56 12.39
CA ASP A 44 -13.63 2.86 13.67
C ASP A 44 -13.06 1.43 13.63
N LYS A 45 -13.10 0.77 12.46
CA LYS A 45 -12.46 -0.54 12.27
C LYS A 45 -10.93 -0.47 12.29
N CYS A 46 -10.35 0.66 11.86
CA CYS A 46 -8.92 0.89 11.81
C CYS A 46 -8.63 2.40 11.71
N ARG A 47 -8.18 3.00 12.80
CA ARG A 47 -7.94 4.46 12.89
C ARG A 47 -6.54 4.87 12.42
N VAL A 48 -5.68 3.91 12.10
CA VAL A 48 -4.27 4.17 11.79
C VAL A 48 -4.09 4.71 10.37
N LYS A 49 -3.03 5.49 10.21
CA LYS A 49 -2.54 6.00 8.93
C LYS A 49 -1.10 5.57 8.75
N SER A 50 -0.73 5.15 7.55
CA SER A 50 0.65 4.89 7.17
C SER A 50 1.03 5.76 5.98
N VAL A 51 2.06 6.57 6.15
CA VAL A 51 2.56 7.49 5.13
C VAL A 51 3.92 7.00 4.67
N MET A 52 3.95 6.48 3.45
CA MET A 52 5.13 5.94 2.77
C MET A 52 5.70 6.98 1.81
N ARG A 53 7.01 7.22 1.90
CA ARG A 53 7.78 7.99 0.92
C ARG A 53 8.43 7.02 -0.05
N VAL A 54 8.06 7.09 -1.31
CA VAL A 54 8.63 6.28 -2.40
C VAL A 54 9.83 7.03 -2.96
N HIS A 55 11.00 6.40 -2.84
CA HIS A 55 12.28 6.97 -3.25
C HIS A 55 12.73 6.44 -4.62
N ASP A 56 12.35 5.21 -4.95
CA ASP A 56 12.79 4.51 -6.17
C ASP A 56 11.58 3.90 -6.91
N PRO A 57 11.44 4.11 -8.24
CA PRO A 57 10.33 3.52 -9.03
C PRO A 57 10.32 1.99 -9.00
N LEU A 58 11.45 1.35 -8.71
CA LEU A 58 11.57 -0.11 -8.54
C LEU A 58 10.60 -0.65 -7.47
N PHE A 59 10.19 0.19 -6.52
CA PHE A 59 9.10 -0.10 -5.59
C PHE A 59 7.86 -0.67 -6.30
N TYR A 60 7.41 -0.03 -7.37
CA TYR A 60 6.20 -0.44 -8.10
C TYR A 60 6.40 -1.76 -8.83
N TRP A 61 7.58 -1.96 -9.43
CA TRP A 61 7.94 -3.21 -10.08
C TRP A 61 7.94 -4.37 -9.11
N LYS A 62 8.64 -4.24 -7.97
CA LYS A 62 8.70 -5.29 -6.95
C LYS A 62 7.33 -5.70 -6.45
N ILE A 63 6.42 -4.74 -6.20
CA ILE A 63 5.06 -5.09 -5.81
C ILE A 63 4.32 -5.83 -6.92
N ALA A 64 4.45 -5.36 -8.16
CA ALA A 64 3.74 -5.95 -9.29
C ALA A 64 4.22 -7.38 -9.62
N THR A 65 5.50 -7.69 -9.44
CA THR A 65 6.11 -8.97 -9.82
C THR A 65 6.25 -9.96 -8.67
N GLU A 66 6.52 -9.48 -7.46
CA GLU A 66 6.92 -10.30 -6.30
C GLU A 66 5.93 -10.18 -5.11
N GLY A 67 4.91 -9.32 -5.22
CA GLY A 67 3.83 -9.19 -4.23
C GLY A 67 4.34 -8.85 -2.83
N ASN A 68 4.01 -9.69 -1.84
CA ASN A 68 4.41 -9.47 -0.44
C ASN A 68 5.93 -9.54 -0.24
N LEU A 69 6.61 -10.44 -0.96
CA LEU A 69 8.06 -10.54 -0.90
C LEU A 69 8.68 -9.26 -1.49
N GLY A 70 8.17 -8.82 -2.64
CA GLY A 70 8.59 -7.57 -3.27
C GLY A 70 8.40 -6.34 -2.38
N LEU A 71 7.29 -6.26 -1.66
CA LEU A 71 7.05 -5.18 -0.69
C LEU A 71 8.10 -5.20 0.44
N ALA A 72 8.44 -6.38 0.97
CA ALA A 72 9.45 -6.50 2.02
C ALA A 72 10.86 -6.17 1.50
N GLU A 73 11.23 -6.69 0.32
CA GLU A 73 12.52 -6.38 -0.31
C GLU A 73 12.66 -4.90 -0.65
N ALA A 74 11.60 -4.27 -1.19
CA ALA A 74 11.60 -2.84 -1.49
C ALA A 74 11.79 -1.99 -0.22
N TYR A 75 11.29 -2.44 0.93
CA TYR A 75 11.54 -1.76 2.20
C TYR A 75 13.00 -1.92 2.66
N ILE A 76 13.50 -3.16 2.66
CA ILE A 76 14.86 -3.49 3.11
C ILE A 76 15.92 -2.78 2.25
N ASN A 77 15.69 -2.72 0.94
CA ASN A 77 16.58 -2.09 -0.02
C ASN A 77 16.43 -0.56 -0.07
N GLY A 78 15.51 0.02 0.71
CA GLY A 78 15.31 1.47 0.78
C GLY A 78 14.61 2.09 -0.43
N CYS A 79 13.91 1.31 -1.27
CA CYS A 79 13.09 1.84 -2.36
C CYS A 79 11.94 2.72 -1.83
N PHE A 80 11.55 2.52 -0.57
CA PHE A 80 10.65 3.40 0.15
C PHE A 80 11.00 3.45 1.64
N SER A 81 10.44 4.44 2.33
CA SER A 81 10.50 4.56 3.79
C SER A 81 9.19 5.07 4.35
N PHE A 82 9.07 5.18 5.67
CA PHE A 82 7.92 5.81 6.32
C PHE A 82 8.26 7.18 6.86
N LEU A 83 7.29 8.10 6.76
CA LEU A 83 7.38 9.42 7.38
C LEU A 83 7.48 9.29 8.91
N ASP A 84 6.61 8.45 9.48
CA ASP A 84 6.71 8.03 10.87
C ASP A 84 7.66 6.84 10.98
N LYS A 85 8.86 7.09 11.52
CA LYS A 85 9.91 6.07 11.66
C LYS A 85 9.65 5.06 12.78
N ARG A 86 8.70 5.32 13.68
CA ARG A 86 8.36 4.43 14.81
C ARG A 86 7.21 3.52 14.44
N GLU A 87 6.11 4.12 14.00
CA GLU A 87 4.83 3.39 13.83
C GLU A 87 4.47 3.18 12.35
N GLY A 88 5.16 3.82 11.40
CA GLY A 88 4.75 3.80 9.99
C GLY A 88 4.65 2.41 9.38
N LEU A 89 5.66 1.56 9.64
CA LEU A 89 5.66 0.16 9.19
C LEU A 89 4.60 -0.67 9.93
N LEU A 90 4.47 -0.51 11.24
CA LEU A 90 3.45 -1.19 12.02
C LEU A 90 2.04 -0.84 11.50
N ASN A 91 1.79 0.44 11.26
CA ASN A 91 0.52 0.93 10.73
C ASN A 91 0.23 0.36 9.34
N LEU A 92 1.23 0.21 8.47
CA LEU A 92 1.05 -0.48 7.19
C LEU A 92 0.59 -1.92 7.42
N ILE A 93 1.27 -2.67 8.28
CA ILE A 93 0.93 -4.07 8.58
C ILE A 93 -0.51 -4.17 9.15
N LEU A 94 -0.88 -3.31 10.08
CA LEU A 94 -2.23 -3.26 10.66
C LEU A 94 -3.30 -2.96 9.60
N ILE A 95 -3.04 -2.03 8.67
CA ILE A 95 -3.93 -1.74 7.54
C ILE A 95 -4.12 -2.98 6.65
N LEU A 96 -3.03 -3.68 6.31
CA LEU A 96 -3.08 -4.87 5.47
C LEU A 96 -3.88 -6.00 6.14
N ILE A 97 -3.68 -6.23 7.44
CA ILE A 97 -4.43 -7.22 8.23
C ILE A 97 -5.91 -6.86 8.27
N ALA A 98 -6.26 -5.61 8.59
CA ALA A 98 -7.65 -5.17 8.69
C ALA A 98 -8.42 -5.39 7.38
N ASN A 99 -7.82 -5.09 6.23
CA ASN A 99 -8.44 -5.32 4.94
C ASN A 99 -8.55 -6.82 4.58
N ARG A 100 -7.56 -7.64 4.96
CA ARG A 100 -7.62 -9.10 4.78
C ARG A 100 -8.78 -9.71 5.57
N ASP A 101 -8.90 -9.32 6.84
CA ASP A 101 -9.88 -9.89 7.75
C ASP A 101 -11.30 -9.44 7.38
N ASP A 102 -11.50 -8.18 6.98
CA ASP A 102 -12.80 -7.71 6.46
C ASP A 102 -13.21 -8.46 5.18
N ARG A 103 -12.27 -8.69 4.25
CA ARG A 103 -12.54 -9.51 3.04
C ARG A 103 -12.87 -10.95 3.38
N ARG A 104 -12.19 -11.54 4.36
CA ARG A 104 -12.48 -12.90 4.84
C ARG A 104 -13.89 -12.97 5.43
N ASN A 105 -14.25 -12.01 6.28
CA ASN A 105 -15.57 -11.96 6.92
C ASN A 105 -16.70 -11.77 5.90
N ARG A 106 -16.52 -10.88 4.91
CA ARG A 106 -17.49 -10.73 3.80
C ARG A 106 -17.68 -12.03 3.00
N ARG A 107 -16.63 -12.82 2.80
CA ARG A 107 -16.72 -14.12 2.11
C ARG A 107 -17.48 -15.16 2.93
N ILE A 108 -17.28 -15.20 4.25
CA ILE A 108 -17.99 -16.12 5.16
C ILE A 108 -19.48 -15.75 5.18
N ALA A 109 -19.81 -14.46 5.36
CA ALA A 109 -21.20 -13.99 5.37
C ALA A 109 -21.96 -14.33 4.07
N ARG A 110 -21.28 -14.31 2.91
CA ARG A 110 -21.86 -14.69 1.61
C ARG A 110 -22.09 -16.20 1.44
N LYS A 111 -21.44 -17.04 2.25
CA LYS A 111 -21.58 -18.51 2.20
C LYS A 111 -22.61 -19.04 3.21
N GLY A 112 -23.15 -18.18 4.08
CA GLY A 112 -24.10 -18.54 5.13
C GLY A 112 -25.57 -18.54 4.71
N PHE A 113 -25.86 -18.71 3.42
CA PHE A 113 -27.20 -18.88 2.83
C PHE A 113 -27.20 -20.10 1.92
#